data_AF-A0A349X1L4-F1
#
_entry.id   AF-A0A349X1L4-F1
#
_cell.length_a   1.000
_cell.length_b   1.000
_cell.length_c   1.000
_cell.angle_alpha   90.00
_cell.angle_beta   90.00
_cell.angle_gamma   90.00
#
_symmetry.space_group_name_H-M   'P 1'
#
loop_
_entity.id
_entity.type
_entity.pdbx_description
1 polymer ?
#
loop_
_entity_poly.entity_id
_entity_poly.type
_entity_poly.pdbx_seq_one_letter_code
_entity_poly.pdbx_strand_id
1 'polypeptide(L)' 'MTKRNQFKQALQGTKTQFGLWQGIPDTTVAEIGAGAGFDWVLIDA' A
#
# COMPACT_ATOMS: atom_id res chain seq x y z
N MET A 1 5.09 -8.94 21.66
CA MET A 1 5.36 -9.45 20.30
C MET A 1 5.22 -8.30 19.31
N THR A 2 6.23 -8.05 18.49
CA THR A 2 6.21 -6.96 17.48
C THR A 2 5.47 -7.46 16.23
N LYS A 3 4.48 -6.70 15.73
CA LYS A 3 3.82 -7.04 14.45
C LYS A 3 4.83 -6.97 13.30
N ARG A 4 4.79 -7.96 12.41
CA ARG A 4 5.66 -8.04 11.23
C ARG A 4 5.12 -7.13 10.12
N ASN A 5 5.97 -6.29 9.53
CA ASN A 5 5.64 -5.47 8.38
C ASN A 5 5.75 -6.33 7.10
N GLN A 6 4.58 -6.70 6.54
CA GLN A 6 4.50 -7.55 5.36
C GLN A 6 5.05 -6.86 4.11
N PHE A 7 4.83 -5.54 3.96
CA PHE A 7 5.38 -4.76 2.85
C PHE A 7 6.91 -4.80 2.85
N LYS A 8 7.54 -4.52 4.00
CA LYS A 8 9.01 -4.58 4.16
C LYS A 8 9.56 -5.97 3.86
N GLN A 9 8.88 -7.03 4.29
CA GLN A 9 9.28 -8.40 3.99
C GLN A 9 9.19 -8.69 2.48
N ALA A 10 8.13 -8.22 1.81
CA ALA A 10 7.94 -8.44 0.38
C ALA A 10 8.99 -7.72 -0.47
N LEU A 11 9.49 -6.55 -0.03
CA LEU A 11 10.59 -5.84 -0.70
C LEU A 11 11.92 -6.62 -0.73
N GLN A 12 12.08 -7.63 0.12
CA GLN A 12 13.27 -8.50 0.11
C GLN A 12 13.13 -9.67 -0.87
N GLY A 13 11.94 -9.88 -1.45
CA GLY A 13 11.68 -10.93 -2.43
C GLY A 13 12.00 -10.50 -3.86
N THR A 14 11.69 -11.39 -4.81
CA THR A 14 11.82 -11.13 -6.25
C THR A 14 10.50 -10.69 -6.90
N LYS A 15 9.39 -10.73 -6.17
CA LYS A 15 8.08 -10.32 -6.67
C LYS A 15 8.03 -8.79 -6.79
N THR A 16 7.71 -8.29 -7.97
CA THR A 16 7.39 -6.87 -8.17
C THR A 16 6.15 -6.48 -7.38
N GLN A 17 6.24 -5.37 -6.65
CA GLN A 17 5.16 -4.83 -5.82
C GLN A 17 4.50 -3.65 -6.53
N PHE A 18 3.27 -3.83 -7.00
CA PHE A 18 2.52 -2.79 -7.71
C PHE A 18 1.81 -1.86 -6.73
N GLY A 19 1.99 -0.55 -6.91
CA GLY A 19 1.47 0.46 -6.00
C GLY A 19 0.51 1.45 -6.64
N LEU A 20 -0.32 2.07 -5.80
CA LEU A 20 -1.17 3.20 -6.16
C LEU A 20 -0.64 4.48 -5.49
N TRP A 21 -0.51 5.56 -6.27
CA TRP A 21 -0.28 6.89 -5.71
C TRP A 21 -1.64 7.55 -5.43
N GLN A 22 -1.92 7.86 -4.17
CA GLN A 22 -3.14 8.55 -3.75
C GLN A 22 -2.78 9.99 -3.35
N GLY A 23 -3.26 10.96 -4.14
CA GLY A 23 -3.11 12.40 -3.86
C GLY A 23 -4.43 13.13 -3.56
N ILE A 24 -5.57 12.42 -3.54
CA ILE A 24 -6.88 12.99 -3.19
C ILE A 24 -7.10 12.87 -1.67
N PRO A 25 -7.07 13.96 -0.88
CA PRO A 25 -7.08 13.89 0.59
C PRO A 25 -8.46 13.55 1.16
N ASP A 26 -8.91 12.32 0.89
CA ASP A 26 -10.23 11.80 1.23
C ASP A 26 -10.09 10.34 1.69
N THR A 27 -10.64 10.04 2.86
CA THR A 27 -10.57 8.70 3.46
C THR A 27 -11.34 7.64 2.70
N THR A 28 -12.46 8.01 2.07
CA THR A 28 -13.23 7.11 1.20
C THR A 28 -12.42 6.73 -0.03
N VAL A 29 -11.65 7.66 -0.59
CA VAL A 29 -10.72 7.33 -1.70
C VAL A 29 -9.63 6.38 -1.24
N ALA A 30 -9.08 6.57 -0.03
CA ALA A 30 -8.09 5.66 0.53
C ALA A 30 -8.65 4.23 0.75
N GLU A 31 -9.90 4.13 1.23
CA GLU A 31 -10.59 2.85 1.41
C GLU A 31 -10.86 2.14 0.07
N ILE A 32 -11.30 2.87 -0.95
CA ILE A 32 -11.46 2.35 -2.31
C ILE A 32 -10.11 1.83 -2.83
N GLY A 33 -9.03 2.61 -2.66
CA GLY A 33 -7.68 2.24 -3.07
C GLY A 33 -7.18 0.98 -2.36
N ALA A 34 -7.51 0.80 -1.08
CA ALA A 34 -7.17 -0.40 -0.31
C ALA A 34 -7.86 -1.67 -0.85
N GLY A 35 -9.06 -1.53 -1.42
CA GLY A 35 -9.81 -2.63 -2.06
C GLY A 35 -9.42 -2.92 -3.51
N ALA A 36 -8.61 -2.07 -4.15
CA ALA A 36 -8.34 -2.13 -5.59
C ALA A 36 -7.31 -3.20 -6.01
N GLY A 37 -6.67 -3.89 -5.05
CA GLY A 37 -5.76 -5.02 -5.32
C GLY A 37 -4.29 -4.64 -5.54
N PHE A 38 -3.89 -3.40 -5.23
CA PHE A 38 -2.48 -3.01 -5.18
C PHE A 38 -1.78 -3.63 -3.97
N ASP A 39 -0.48 -3.90 -4.08
CA ASP A 39 0.34 -4.40 -2.98
C ASP A 39 0.58 -3.30 -1.91
N TRP A 40 0.49 -2.02 -2.28
CA TRP A 40 0.64 -0.87 -1.39
C TRP A 40 -0.01 0.41 -1.96
N VAL A 41 -0.29 1.37 -1.08
CA VAL A 41 -0.79 2.71 -1.45
C VAL A 41 0.17 3.76 -0.86
N LEU A 42 0.61 4.72 -1.68
CA LEU A 42 1.33 5.92 -1.25
C LEU A 42 0.32 7.01 -0.91
N ILE A 43 0.37 7.50 0.31
CA ILE A 43 -0.37 8.70 0.71
C ILE A 43 0.55 9.89 0.46
N ASP A 44 0.17 10.74 -0.50
CA ASP A 44 0.87 11.98 -0.80
C ASP A 44 0.37 13.10 0.13
N ALA A 45 1.28 13.73 0.87
CA ALA A 45 0.99 14.62 1.99
C ALA A 45 1.44 16.06 1.72
#